data_AF-A0A257JJF5-F1
#
_entry.id   AF-A0A257JJF5-F1
#
_cell.length_a   1.000
_cell.length_b   1.000
_cell.length_c   1.000
_cell.angle_alpha   90.00
_cell.angle_beta   90.00
_cell.angle_gamma   90.00
#
_symmetry.space_group_name_H-M   'P 1'
#
loop_
_entity.id
_entity.type
_entity.pdbx_description
1 polymer ?
#
loop_
_entity_poly.entity_id
_entity_poly.type
_entity_poly.pdbx_seq_one_letter_code
_entity_poly.pdbx_strand_id
1 'polypeptide(L)'
;LADINVKGKPTKALVHFDRNGFGYTLDRTNGALLVAEKYDPKVNWATHVDMKTGRPQVVSKYSTAQNGPDVNTKGVCPAALGSKDQQPAAFDPETKLFYVPTNHVCMDYEPFKVEYTAGQPYVGATLSMFPAPGSHGGMGNYITWDAGTGKIVQSHAEKFSVWSGALNTAGGLSCYGTLEGYLKCVDKRDINKELFKFKTPSGIIGNVFSYEHKGKQFIGVFSGIGGWAGIGMAAGLEKDQDGLGAVGGYKELSKYTDLGGSLTVFALPN
;
A
#
# COMPACT_ATOMS: atom_id res chain seq x y z
N LEU A 1 -13.23 -3.10 9.58
CA LEU A 1 -13.74 -3.03 10.98
C LEU A 1 -13.14 -4.18 11.76
N ALA A 2 -12.90 -4.02 13.05
CA ALA A 2 -12.36 -5.09 13.89
C ALA A 2 -12.83 -4.94 15.34
N ASP A 3 -12.97 -6.06 16.04
CA ASP A 3 -13.17 -6.08 17.49
C ASP A 3 -11.86 -6.54 18.14
N ILE A 4 -11.17 -5.58 18.75
CA ILE A 4 -9.80 -5.70 19.26
C ILE A 4 -9.68 -4.97 20.61
N ASN A 5 -8.63 -5.27 21.35
CA ASN A 5 -8.26 -4.46 22.51
C ASN A 5 -7.41 -3.27 22.06
N VAL A 6 -7.80 -2.06 22.43
CA VAL A 6 -7.01 -0.85 22.21
C VAL A 6 -6.53 -0.36 23.57
N LYS A 7 -5.22 -0.33 23.79
CA LYS A 7 -4.62 0.01 25.10
C LYS A 7 -5.24 -0.77 26.26
N GLY A 8 -5.50 -2.06 26.05
CA GLY A 8 -6.09 -2.97 27.05
C GLY A 8 -7.62 -2.92 27.19
N LYS A 9 -8.33 -2.09 26.41
CA LYS A 9 -9.80 -1.97 26.48
C LYS A 9 -10.48 -2.62 25.26
N PRO A 10 -11.46 -3.53 25.46
CA PRO A 10 -12.27 -4.06 24.36
C PRO A 10 -12.93 -2.92 23.59
N THR A 11 -12.69 -2.86 22.29
CA THR A 11 -13.10 -1.74 21.44
C THR A 11 -13.70 -2.24 20.14
N LYS A 12 -14.83 -1.63 19.78
CA LYS A 12 -15.43 -1.75 18.45
C LYS A 12 -14.67 -0.82 17.50
N ALA A 13 -13.56 -1.30 16.95
CA ALA A 13 -12.64 -0.47 16.16
C ALA A 13 -13.04 -0.35 14.68
N LEU A 14 -12.79 0.83 14.13
CA LEU A 14 -12.51 1.07 12.71
C LEU A 14 -11.00 1.31 12.58
N VAL A 15 -10.36 0.60 11.67
CA VAL A 15 -8.92 0.74 11.41
C VAL A 15 -8.75 1.14 9.96
N HIS A 16 -7.96 2.18 9.72
CA HIS A 16 -7.71 2.77 8.41
C HIS A 16 -6.21 2.98 8.21
N PHE A 17 -5.70 2.53 7.07
CA PHE A 17 -4.31 2.72 6.65
C PHE A 17 -4.31 3.77 5.56
N ASP A 18 -3.98 5.00 5.93
CA ASP A 18 -4.08 6.13 5.01
C ASP A 18 -2.84 6.27 4.14
N ARG A 19 -3.02 6.80 2.93
CA ARG A 19 -1.93 7.16 2.02
C ARG A 19 -0.83 7.95 2.72
N ASN A 20 -1.18 8.81 3.67
CA ASN A 20 -0.23 9.64 4.40
C ASN A 20 0.78 8.87 5.29
N GLY A 21 0.64 7.54 5.42
CA GLY A 21 1.57 6.69 6.17
C GLY A 21 1.24 6.51 7.65
N PHE A 22 0.10 7.05 8.12
CA PHE A 22 -0.43 6.80 9.45
C PHE A 22 -1.56 5.76 9.43
N GLY A 23 -1.48 4.81 10.36
CA GLY A 23 -2.50 3.84 10.69
C GLY A 23 -3.37 4.40 11.80
N TYR A 24 -4.64 4.62 11.49
CA TYR A 24 -5.62 5.19 12.40
C TYR A 24 -6.51 4.10 12.97
N THR A 25 -6.65 4.07 14.30
CA THR A 25 -7.65 3.26 14.99
C THR A 25 -8.63 4.19 15.68
N LEU A 26 -9.91 4.06 15.31
CA LEU A 26 -11.01 4.84 15.86
C LEU A 26 -12.03 3.91 16.53
N ASP A 27 -12.72 4.41 17.54
CA ASP A 27 -13.96 3.78 18.01
C ASP A 27 -15.07 4.06 16.98
N ARG A 28 -15.55 3.01 16.33
CA ARG A 28 -16.56 3.14 15.26
C ARG A 28 -17.95 3.52 15.76
N THR A 29 -18.18 3.53 17.07
CA THR A 29 -19.48 3.86 17.68
C THR A 29 -19.64 5.35 17.96
N ASN A 30 -18.55 6.10 18.09
CA ASN A 30 -18.56 7.52 18.46
C ASN A 30 -17.54 8.37 17.69
N GLY A 31 -16.64 7.77 16.90
CA GLY A 31 -15.63 8.47 16.11
C GLY A 31 -14.38 8.89 16.89
N ALA A 32 -14.22 8.48 18.15
CA ALA A 32 -13.04 8.84 18.94
C ALA A 32 -11.76 8.26 18.33
N LEU A 33 -10.74 9.11 18.16
CA LEU A 33 -9.41 8.70 17.71
C LEU A 33 -8.63 8.06 18.87
N LEU A 34 -8.16 6.83 18.69
CA LEU A 34 -7.54 6.04 19.76
C LEU A 34 -6.04 5.78 19.54
N VAL A 35 -5.65 5.58 18.28
CA VAL A 35 -4.27 5.35 17.82
C VAL A 35 -4.08 6.05 16.47
N ALA A 36 -2.92 6.68 16.27
CA ALA A 36 -2.54 7.30 15.01
C ALA A 36 -1.01 7.23 14.87
N GLU A 37 -0.50 6.07 14.44
CA GLU A 37 0.93 5.76 14.40
C GLU A 37 1.40 5.47 12.98
N LYS A 38 2.69 5.69 12.70
CA LYS A 38 3.26 5.44 11.37
C LYS A 38 3.33 3.93 11.11
N TYR A 39 2.79 3.49 9.97
CA TYR A 39 2.92 2.09 9.51
C TYR A 39 3.98 1.91 8.43
N ASP A 40 4.80 2.95 8.22
CA ASP A 40 6.10 2.89 7.54
C ASP A 40 7.08 3.81 8.31
N PRO A 41 8.23 3.30 8.78
CA PRO A 41 9.18 4.09 9.55
C PRO A 41 9.82 5.24 8.76
N LYS A 42 9.73 5.25 7.42
CA LYS A 42 10.30 6.31 6.57
C LYS A 42 9.41 7.55 6.43
N VAL A 43 8.16 7.50 6.90
CA VAL A 43 7.23 8.64 6.85
C VAL A 43 7.85 9.85 7.57
N ASN A 44 8.03 10.95 6.84
CA ASN A 44 8.75 12.13 7.32
C ASN A 44 7.98 13.46 7.19
N TRP A 45 6.89 13.52 6.41
CA TRP A 45 6.15 14.76 6.16
C TRP A 45 5.50 15.35 7.43
N ALA A 46 5.21 14.49 8.42
CA ALA A 46 4.73 14.86 9.74
C ALA A 46 5.49 14.09 10.83
N THR A 47 5.67 14.71 12.00
CA THR A 47 6.33 14.06 13.14
C THR A 47 5.42 13.02 13.78
N HIS A 48 4.20 13.41 14.12
CA HIS A 48 3.15 12.60 14.74
C HIS A 48 1.77 13.21 14.47
N VAL A 49 0.71 12.54 14.89
CA VAL A 49 -0.65 13.11 14.97
C VAL A 49 -0.90 13.57 16.40
N ASP A 50 -1.25 14.84 16.59
CA ASP A 50 -1.66 15.33 17.89
C ASP A 50 -3.00 14.70 18.28
N MET A 51 -3.01 13.88 19.34
CA MET A 51 -4.16 13.08 19.72
C MET A 51 -5.31 13.91 20.34
N LYS A 52 -5.10 15.18 20.68
CA LYS A 52 -6.15 16.06 21.20
C LYS A 52 -6.93 16.71 20.07
N THR A 53 -6.23 17.14 19.03
CA THR A 53 -6.78 17.86 17.88
C THR A 53 -7.06 16.97 16.68
N GLY A 54 -6.47 15.78 16.63
CA GLY A 54 -6.48 14.88 15.48
C GLY A 54 -5.62 15.35 14.30
N ARG A 55 -4.80 16.40 14.48
CA ARG A 55 -4.04 17.02 13.37
C ARG A 55 -2.60 16.51 13.28
N PRO A 56 -2.14 16.09 12.09
CA PRO A 56 -0.74 15.80 11.82
C PRO A 56 0.14 17.04 12.03
N GLN A 57 1.25 16.88 12.75
CA GLN A 57 2.23 17.94 12.99
C GLN A 57 3.22 17.99 11.82
N VAL A 58 2.87 18.82 10.83
CA VAL A 58 3.60 18.98 9.57
C VAL A 58 5.03 19.46 9.80
N VAL A 59 6.00 18.82 9.14
CA VAL A 59 7.41 19.20 9.16
C VAL A 59 7.65 20.22 8.04
N SER A 60 8.04 21.45 8.40
CA SER A 60 8.24 22.56 7.44
C SER A 60 9.13 22.19 6.25
N LYS A 61 10.23 21.45 6.50
CA LYS A 61 11.16 20.99 5.47
C LYS A 61 10.49 20.21 4.32
N TYR A 62 9.46 19.42 4.65
CA TYR A 62 8.77 18.53 3.70
C TYR A 62 7.40 19.07 3.27
N SER A 63 7.08 20.32 3.63
CA SER A 63 5.81 20.96 3.32
C SER A 63 5.89 21.76 2.03
N THR A 64 5.24 21.27 0.98
CA THR A 64 5.18 21.96 -0.33
C THR A 64 4.53 23.34 -0.21
N ALA A 65 3.52 23.49 0.65
CA ALA A 65 2.84 24.76 0.87
C ALA A 65 3.72 25.79 1.60
N GLN A 66 4.58 25.36 2.54
CA GLN A 66 5.46 26.29 3.26
C GLN A 66 6.70 26.65 2.44
N ASN A 67 7.18 25.73 1.61
CA ASN A 67 8.30 25.99 0.69
C ASN A 67 7.88 26.91 -0.48
N GLY A 68 6.59 26.90 -0.84
CA GLY A 68 6.00 27.81 -1.82
C GLY A 68 5.86 27.21 -3.23
N PRO A 69 5.15 27.91 -4.13
CA PRO A 69 5.05 27.53 -5.54
C PRO A 69 6.40 27.63 -6.24
N ASP A 70 6.59 26.83 -7.28
CA ASP A 70 7.78 26.78 -8.14
C ASP A 70 9.06 26.43 -7.36
N VAL A 71 8.92 25.75 -6.22
CA VAL A 71 10.01 25.26 -5.37
C VAL A 71 9.90 23.75 -5.24
N ASN A 72 10.94 23.05 -5.71
CA ASN A 72 11.02 21.61 -5.60
C ASN A 72 11.34 21.16 -4.16
N THR A 73 10.33 20.60 -3.49
CA THR A 73 10.43 20.01 -2.16
C THR A 73 10.91 18.56 -2.28
N LYS A 74 12.16 18.30 -1.85
CA LYS A 74 12.82 17.01 -2.07
C LYS A 74 12.71 16.03 -0.91
N GLY A 75 12.66 14.74 -1.26
CA GLY A 75 12.75 13.64 -0.28
C GLY A 75 11.55 13.49 0.65
N VAL A 76 10.35 13.82 0.18
CA VAL A 76 9.10 13.65 0.93
C VAL A 76 8.72 12.17 0.95
N CYS A 77 8.44 11.64 2.13
CA CYS A 77 8.00 10.27 2.32
C CYS A 77 6.70 10.24 3.14
N PRO A 78 5.64 9.55 2.66
CA PRO A 78 5.60 8.79 1.41
C PRO A 78 5.44 9.68 0.16
N ALA A 79 5.58 9.08 -1.02
CA ALA A 79 5.23 9.69 -2.29
C ALA A 79 3.72 9.98 -2.40
N ALA A 80 3.27 10.62 -3.48
CA ALA A 80 1.86 10.95 -3.69
C ALA A 80 0.94 9.71 -3.75
N LEU A 81 1.48 8.56 -4.16
CA LEU A 81 0.83 7.25 -4.09
C LEU A 81 0.71 6.67 -2.67
N GLY A 82 1.26 7.34 -1.68
CA GLY A 82 1.17 7.01 -0.26
C GLY A 82 1.94 5.76 0.16
N SER A 83 1.99 5.51 1.47
CA SER A 83 2.52 4.23 2.01
C SER A 83 1.59 3.05 1.71
N LYS A 84 0.38 3.30 1.22
CA LYS A 84 -0.58 2.33 0.68
C LYS A 84 -1.55 3.12 -0.19
N ASP A 85 -1.99 2.55 -1.31
CA ASP A 85 -2.96 3.16 -2.20
C ASP A 85 -4.32 2.43 -2.09
N GLN A 86 -4.91 2.02 -3.22
CA GLN A 86 -6.19 1.31 -3.30
C GLN A 86 -6.19 -0.07 -2.63
N GLN A 87 -5.04 -0.74 -2.55
CA GLN A 87 -4.97 -2.17 -2.25
C GLN A 87 -5.48 -2.53 -0.83
N PRO A 88 -6.55 -3.31 -0.66
CA PRO A 88 -7.14 -3.54 0.67
C PRO A 88 -6.24 -4.39 1.58
N ALA A 89 -6.22 -4.02 2.86
CA ALA A 89 -5.62 -4.82 3.93
C ALA A 89 -6.59 -5.92 4.39
N ALA A 90 -6.06 -7.04 4.91
CA ALA A 90 -6.84 -8.10 5.52
C ALA A 90 -6.75 -8.03 7.05
N PHE A 91 -7.80 -8.45 7.75
CA PHE A 91 -7.80 -8.62 9.21
C PHE A 91 -7.98 -10.09 9.54
N ASP A 92 -7.15 -10.63 10.43
CA ASP A 92 -7.33 -11.99 10.96
C ASP A 92 -7.88 -11.92 12.40
N PRO A 93 -9.08 -12.45 12.66
CA PRO A 93 -9.70 -12.38 13.98
C PRO A 93 -9.07 -13.31 15.02
N GLU A 94 -8.23 -14.27 14.62
CA GLU A 94 -7.52 -15.18 15.53
C GLU A 94 -6.25 -14.52 16.07
N THR A 95 -5.41 -13.97 15.19
CA THR A 95 -4.18 -13.25 15.57
C THR A 95 -4.46 -11.82 16.03
N LYS A 96 -5.64 -11.26 15.71
CA LYS A 96 -6.02 -9.86 15.91
C LYS A 96 -5.11 -8.86 15.17
N LEU A 97 -4.37 -9.32 14.17
CA LEU A 97 -3.48 -8.49 13.35
C LEU A 97 -4.11 -8.12 12.02
N PHE A 98 -3.69 -6.96 11.52
CA PHE A 98 -3.94 -6.53 10.15
C PHE A 98 -2.74 -6.89 9.27
N TYR A 99 -3.00 -7.30 8.04
CA TYR A 99 -2.00 -7.67 7.06
C TYR A 99 -2.11 -6.66 5.92
N VAL A 100 -1.09 -5.82 5.82
CA VAL A 100 -1.15 -4.59 5.07
C VAL A 100 -0.14 -4.66 3.92
N PRO A 101 -0.60 -4.73 2.67
CA PRO A 101 0.27 -4.54 1.51
C PRO A 101 0.62 -3.05 1.38
N THR A 102 1.91 -2.71 1.49
CA THR A 102 2.39 -1.33 1.54
C THR A 102 3.32 -0.98 0.37
N ASN A 103 3.44 0.32 0.15
CA ASN A 103 4.41 0.96 -0.73
C ASN A 103 5.54 1.53 0.13
N HIS A 104 6.76 1.57 -0.41
CA HIS A 104 7.96 2.09 0.23
C HIS A 104 8.69 3.06 -0.71
N VAL A 105 7.97 4.11 -1.10
CA VAL A 105 8.36 5.07 -2.15
C VAL A 105 8.28 6.48 -1.59
N CYS A 106 9.27 7.29 -1.94
CA CYS A 106 9.34 8.72 -1.62
C CYS A 106 9.32 9.55 -2.91
N MET A 107 9.22 10.87 -2.79
CA MET A 107 9.13 11.76 -3.93
C MET A 107 9.89 13.07 -3.75
N ASP A 108 10.21 13.67 -4.88
CA ASP A 108 10.41 15.11 -5.04
C ASP A 108 9.13 15.72 -5.62
N TYR A 109 8.71 16.89 -5.13
CA TYR A 109 7.44 17.53 -5.48
C TYR A 109 7.61 19.03 -5.69
N GLU A 110 7.26 19.50 -6.89
CA GLU A 110 7.30 20.91 -7.26
C GLU A 110 5.89 21.37 -7.67
N PRO A 111 5.17 22.13 -6.82
CA PRO A 111 3.87 22.69 -7.15
C PRO A 111 4.02 23.92 -8.06
N PHE A 112 3.10 24.12 -8.99
CA PHE A 112 3.03 25.32 -9.83
C PHE A 112 1.58 25.76 -10.03
N LYS A 113 1.39 27.05 -10.34
CA LYS A 113 0.04 27.59 -10.57
C LYS A 113 -0.54 27.05 -11.87
N VAL A 114 -1.81 26.64 -11.84
CA VAL A 114 -2.58 26.20 -13.02
C VAL A 114 -3.97 26.84 -12.99
N GLU A 115 -4.53 27.12 -14.18
CA GLU A 115 -5.89 27.63 -14.33
C GLU A 115 -6.89 26.50 -14.54
N TYR A 116 -8.07 26.64 -13.95
CA TYR A 116 -9.12 25.64 -14.08
C TYR A 116 -9.80 25.75 -15.45
N THR A 117 -9.88 24.63 -16.15
CA THR A 117 -10.70 24.48 -17.36
C THR A 117 -11.47 23.17 -17.26
N ALA A 118 -12.80 23.23 -17.42
CA ALA A 118 -13.65 22.04 -17.32
C ALA A 118 -13.23 20.96 -18.34
N GLY A 119 -13.10 19.71 -17.88
CA GLY A 119 -12.68 18.58 -18.71
C GLY A 119 -11.16 18.44 -18.90
N GLN A 120 -10.36 19.39 -18.43
CA GLN A 120 -8.88 19.31 -18.49
C GLN A 120 -8.28 18.93 -17.13
N PRO A 121 -7.10 18.29 -17.09
CA PRO A 121 -6.39 18.01 -15.84
C PRO A 121 -6.09 19.29 -15.05
N TYR A 122 -6.37 19.27 -13.74
CA TYR A 122 -6.14 20.38 -12.82
C TYR A 122 -5.20 19.96 -11.68
N VAL A 123 -3.96 19.61 -12.04
CA VAL A 123 -2.98 19.03 -11.11
C VAL A 123 -2.09 20.10 -10.46
N GLY A 124 -1.38 20.90 -11.28
CA GLY A 124 -0.50 21.95 -10.76
C GLY A 124 0.73 21.45 -10.02
N ALA A 125 1.32 20.31 -10.43
CA ALA A 125 2.55 19.80 -9.84
C ALA A 125 3.32 18.86 -10.77
N THR A 126 4.65 18.89 -10.65
CA THR A 126 5.58 17.91 -11.24
C THR A 126 6.20 17.08 -10.13
N LEU A 127 6.28 15.78 -10.34
CA LEU A 127 6.77 14.83 -9.34
C LEU A 127 7.83 13.89 -9.93
N SER A 128 8.75 13.47 -9.08
CA SER A 128 9.65 12.34 -9.35
C SER A 128 9.54 11.35 -8.20
N MET A 129 9.33 10.06 -8.48
CA MET A 129 9.23 9.01 -7.45
C MET A 129 10.46 8.11 -7.44
N PHE A 130 10.85 7.64 -6.26
CA PHE A 130 11.99 6.75 -6.08
C PHE A 130 11.83 5.87 -4.81
N PRO A 131 12.53 4.72 -4.72
CA PRO A 131 12.51 3.88 -3.52
C PRO A 131 12.91 4.66 -2.27
N ALA A 132 12.32 4.33 -1.13
CA ALA A 132 12.62 5.04 0.12
C ALA A 132 14.13 4.91 0.47
N PRO A 133 14.83 6.04 0.71
CA PRO A 133 16.29 6.03 0.87
C PRO A 133 16.73 5.38 2.20
N GLY A 134 17.93 4.80 2.18
CA GLY A 134 18.54 4.15 3.35
C GLY A 134 17.71 2.98 3.89
N SER A 135 17.12 2.19 2.99
CA SER A 135 16.35 0.97 3.27
C SER A 135 16.90 -0.19 2.44
N HIS A 136 16.12 -1.25 2.23
CA HIS A 136 16.48 -2.44 1.45
C HIS A 136 16.48 -2.23 -0.09
N GLY A 137 16.27 -1.00 -0.57
CA GLY A 137 16.27 -0.66 -2.01
C GLY A 137 15.02 -1.10 -2.80
N GLY A 138 14.11 -1.85 -2.17
CA GLY A 138 12.81 -2.20 -2.73
C GLY A 138 11.76 -1.11 -2.50
N MET A 139 10.65 -1.21 -3.23
CA MET A 139 9.55 -0.23 -3.23
C MET A 139 8.29 -0.72 -2.52
N GLY A 140 8.30 -1.87 -1.87
CA GLY A 140 7.14 -2.40 -1.16
C GLY A 140 7.52 -3.14 0.10
N ASN A 141 6.54 -3.26 1.00
CA ASN A 141 6.59 -4.20 2.10
C ASN A 141 5.22 -4.89 2.23
N TYR A 142 5.20 -6.13 2.67
CA TYR A 142 4.03 -6.77 3.22
C TYR A 142 4.22 -6.82 4.73
N ILE A 143 3.35 -6.15 5.50
CA ILE A 143 3.52 -6.03 6.95
C ILE A 143 2.37 -6.65 7.72
N THR A 144 2.62 -7.02 8.97
CA THR A 144 1.57 -7.19 9.97
C THR A 144 1.54 -6.02 10.95
N TRP A 145 0.34 -5.61 11.33
CA TRP A 145 0.08 -4.43 12.15
C TRP A 145 -0.85 -4.74 13.32
N ASP A 146 -0.42 -4.38 14.52
CA ASP A 146 -1.25 -4.34 15.72
C ASP A 146 -1.90 -2.95 15.83
N ALA A 147 -3.19 -2.88 15.53
CA ALA A 147 -3.97 -1.64 15.58
C ALA A 147 -4.32 -1.19 17.00
N GLY A 148 -4.18 -2.05 18.00
CA GLY A 148 -4.40 -1.73 19.41
C GLY A 148 -3.23 -0.96 20.04
N THR A 149 -2.02 -1.21 19.54
CA THR A 149 -0.78 -0.55 20.00
C THR A 149 -0.14 0.39 18.98
N GLY A 150 -0.54 0.30 17.71
CA GLY A 150 -0.02 1.12 16.63
C GLY A 150 1.39 0.69 16.20
N LYS A 151 1.63 -0.61 16.06
CA LYS A 151 2.97 -1.16 15.79
C LYS A 151 2.98 -2.13 14.64
N ILE A 152 4.03 -2.04 13.83
CA ILE A 152 4.43 -3.10 12.89
C ILE A 152 4.95 -4.29 13.72
N VAL A 153 4.37 -5.47 13.51
CA VAL A 153 4.77 -6.71 14.21
C VAL A 153 5.80 -7.47 13.37
N GLN A 154 5.57 -7.58 12.07
CA GLN A 154 6.51 -8.16 11.10
C GLN A 154 6.49 -7.34 9.81
N SER A 155 7.60 -7.38 9.07
CA SER A 155 7.72 -6.77 7.74
C SER A 155 8.47 -7.72 6.81
N HIS A 156 7.91 -7.95 5.63
CA HIS A 156 8.52 -8.69 4.55
C HIS A 156 8.77 -7.73 3.37
N ALA A 157 10.02 -7.52 3.01
CA ALA A 157 10.39 -6.59 1.95
C ALA A 157 10.07 -7.15 0.56
N GLU A 158 9.58 -6.30 -0.33
CA GLU A 158 9.28 -6.64 -1.74
C GLU A 158 10.03 -5.71 -2.69
N LYS A 159 10.39 -6.24 -3.89
CA LYS A 159 11.12 -5.47 -4.90
C LYS A 159 10.30 -4.26 -5.36
N PHE A 160 9.05 -4.50 -5.71
CA PHE A 160 8.08 -3.47 -6.10
C PHE A 160 7.05 -3.27 -5.00
N SER A 161 6.27 -2.19 -5.08
CA SER A 161 5.13 -1.99 -4.16
C SER A 161 4.16 -3.16 -4.18
N VAL A 162 3.57 -3.49 -3.03
CA VAL A 162 2.54 -4.52 -2.96
C VAL A 162 1.21 -3.87 -3.27
N TRP A 163 0.78 -3.94 -4.53
CA TRP A 163 -0.38 -3.21 -5.05
C TRP A 163 -1.66 -4.05 -5.12
N SER A 164 -1.63 -5.26 -4.60
CA SER A 164 -2.76 -6.19 -4.58
C SER A 164 -3.44 -6.21 -3.22
N GLY A 165 -4.72 -6.57 -3.20
CA GLY A 165 -5.43 -6.85 -1.95
C GLY A 165 -4.96 -8.14 -1.28
N ALA A 166 -4.81 -8.10 0.05
CA ALA A 166 -4.48 -9.26 0.86
C ALA A 166 -5.73 -10.11 1.18
N LEU A 167 -5.54 -11.43 1.33
CA LEU A 167 -6.55 -12.37 1.80
C LEU A 167 -5.99 -13.26 2.90
N ASN A 168 -6.64 -13.27 4.06
CA ASN A 168 -6.35 -14.23 5.13
C ASN A 168 -7.39 -15.35 5.16
N THR A 169 -6.96 -16.57 5.46
CA THR A 169 -7.86 -17.72 5.59
C THR A 169 -7.73 -18.38 6.97
N ALA A 170 -8.79 -19.06 7.40
CA ALA A 170 -8.78 -19.85 8.63
C ALA A 170 -7.75 -21.00 8.58
N GLY A 171 -7.35 -21.44 7.38
CA GLY A 171 -6.33 -22.47 7.17
C GLY A 171 -4.88 -22.04 7.45
N GLY A 172 -4.67 -20.82 7.95
CA GLY A 172 -3.33 -20.34 8.33
C GLY A 172 -2.56 -19.63 7.21
N LEU A 173 -3.21 -19.31 6.09
CA LEU A 173 -2.59 -18.61 4.96
C LEU A 173 -2.90 -17.12 4.97
N SER A 174 -1.91 -16.32 4.58
CA SER A 174 -2.07 -14.94 4.15
C SER A 174 -1.55 -14.80 2.72
N CYS A 175 -2.42 -14.48 1.77
CA CYS A 175 -2.09 -14.44 0.35
C CYS A 175 -2.17 -13.02 -0.22
N TYR A 176 -1.24 -12.67 -1.10
CA TYR A 176 -1.18 -11.40 -1.81
C TYR A 176 -0.45 -11.58 -3.15
N GLY A 177 -0.68 -10.66 -4.07
CA GLY A 177 0.00 -10.58 -5.36
C GLY A 177 1.09 -9.51 -5.44
N THR A 178 2.13 -9.75 -6.22
CA THR A 178 3.19 -8.77 -6.49
C THR A 178 3.06 -8.16 -7.89
N LEU A 179 3.69 -7.01 -8.11
CA LEU A 179 3.62 -6.28 -9.39
C LEU A 179 4.36 -7.02 -10.52
N GLU A 180 5.35 -7.84 -10.21
CA GLU A 180 6.00 -8.76 -11.16
C GLU A 180 5.17 -10.03 -11.45
N GLY A 181 3.98 -10.15 -10.85
CA GLY A 181 3.00 -11.19 -11.15
C GLY A 181 3.24 -12.49 -10.41
N TYR A 182 3.66 -12.45 -9.15
CA TYR A 182 3.61 -13.63 -8.28
C TYR A 182 2.40 -13.56 -7.37
N LEU A 183 1.55 -14.60 -7.38
CA LEU A 183 0.69 -14.87 -6.25
C LEU A 183 1.55 -15.56 -5.19
N LYS A 184 1.68 -14.93 -4.02
CA LYS A 184 2.37 -15.48 -2.85
C LYS A 184 1.34 -15.81 -1.78
N CYS A 185 1.53 -16.92 -1.08
CA CYS A 185 0.89 -17.18 0.19
C CYS A 185 1.95 -17.49 1.25
N VAL A 186 1.87 -16.78 2.37
CA VAL A 186 2.78 -16.91 3.51
C VAL A 186 2.03 -17.51 4.71
N ASP A 187 2.79 -18.04 5.68
CA ASP A 187 2.23 -18.42 6.97
C ASP A 187 1.68 -17.17 7.66
N LYS A 188 0.41 -17.18 8.08
CA LYS A 188 -0.19 -15.99 8.68
C LYS A 188 0.50 -15.59 10.00
N ARG A 189 1.08 -16.55 10.73
CA ARG A 189 1.79 -16.27 11.99
C ARG A 189 3.24 -15.82 11.77
N ASP A 190 3.84 -16.18 10.64
CA ASP A 190 5.17 -15.74 10.22
C ASP A 190 5.17 -15.37 8.73
N ILE A 191 4.97 -14.10 8.43
CA ILE A 191 4.83 -13.63 7.03
C ILE A 191 6.14 -13.73 6.23
N ASN A 192 7.26 -14.05 6.88
CA ASN A 192 8.53 -14.30 6.20
C ASN A 192 8.67 -15.75 5.73
N LYS A 193 7.77 -16.64 6.17
CA LYS A 193 7.70 -18.02 5.71
C LYS A 193 6.77 -18.13 4.52
N GLU A 194 7.34 -18.02 3.32
CA GLU A 194 6.62 -18.27 2.07
C GLU A 194 6.26 -19.77 1.97
N LEU A 195 4.97 -20.05 1.77
CA LEU A 195 4.43 -21.41 1.66
C LEU A 195 4.06 -21.77 0.22
N PHE A 196 3.71 -20.76 -0.58
CA PHE A 196 3.35 -20.92 -1.98
C PHE A 196 3.73 -19.68 -2.78
N LYS A 197 4.21 -19.90 -4.00
CA LYS A 197 4.52 -18.86 -4.97
C LYS A 197 4.27 -19.36 -6.37
N PHE A 198 3.48 -18.61 -7.14
CA PHE A 198 3.17 -18.95 -8.53
C PHE A 198 3.21 -17.72 -9.43
N LYS A 199 3.87 -17.83 -10.59
CA LYS A 199 3.96 -16.77 -11.59
C LYS A 199 2.69 -16.71 -12.43
N THR A 200 1.85 -15.69 -12.21
CA THR A 200 0.74 -15.36 -13.10
C THR A 200 1.24 -14.71 -14.40
N PRO A 201 0.43 -14.71 -15.47
CA PRO A 201 0.84 -14.15 -16.77
C PRO A 201 1.25 -12.67 -16.72
N SER A 202 0.65 -11.88 -15.83
CA SER A 202 0.95 -10.45 -15.66
C SER A 202 1.02 -10.06 -14.17
N GLY A 203 1.41 -8.82 -13.89
CA GLY A 203 1.40 -8.21 -12.56
C GLY A 203 0.02 -8.20 -11.92
N ILE A 204 -0.02 -8.26 -10.59
CA ILE A 204 -1.27 -8.35 -9.83
C ILE A 204 -1.51 -7.01 -9.11
N ILE A 205 -2.57 -6.31 -9.53
CA ILE A 205 -3.11 -5.11 -8.85
C ILE A 205 -4.50 -5.36 -8.25
N GLY A 206 -5.10 -6.51 -8.55
CA GLY A 206 -6.39 -6.94 -8.04
C GLY A 206 -6.30 -7.58 -6.66
N ASN A 207 -7.45 -8.00 -6.14
CA ASN A 207 -7.54 -8.63 -4.82
C ASN A 207 -7.50 -10.15 -4.97
N VAL A 208 -6.79 -10.82 -4.06
CA VAL A 208 -6.92 -12.27 -3.91
C VAL A 208 -8.28 -12.57 -3.27
N PHE A 209 -8.99 -13.57 -3.77
CA PHE A 209 -10.29 -14.00 -3.25
C PHE A 209 -10.35 -15.53 -3.11
N SER A 210 -11.31 -16.02 -2.33
CA SER A 210 -11.56 -17.45 -2.17
C SER A 210 -13.06 -17.74 -2.19
N TYR A 211 -13.42 -18.93 -2.67
CA TYR A 211 -14.79 -19.43 -2.71
C TYR A 211 -14.79 -20.97 -2.64
N GLU A 212 -15.96 -21.56 -2.42
CA GLU A 212 -16.14 -23.01 -2.48
C GLU A 212 -17.03 -23.38 -3.67
N HIS A 213 -16.69 -24.47 -4.36
CA HIS A 213 -17.56 -25.09 -5.36
C HIS A 213 -17.52 -26.61 -5.22
N LYS A 214 -18.70 -27.23 -5.04
CA LYS A 214 -18.86 -28.69 -4.85
C LYS A 214 -17.97 -29.26 -3.73
N GLY A 215 -17.93 -28.60 -2.57
CA GLY A 215 -17.16 -29.05 -1.40
C GLY A 215 -15.64 -28.83 -1.52
N LYS A 216 -15.17 -28.16 -2.57
CA LYS A 216 -13.75 -27.86 -2.78
C LYS A 216 -13.50 -26.37 -2.72
N GLN A 217 -12.54 -25.94 -1.91
CA GLN A 217 -12.12 -24.55 -1.81
C GLN A 217 -11.20 -24.17 -2.99
N PHE A 218 -11.41 -22.97 -3.51
CA PHE A 218 -10.61 -22.36 -4.56
C PHE A 218 -10.08 -21.00 -4.10
N ILE A 219 -8.91 -20.61 -4.59
CA ILE A 219 -8.35 -19.26 -4.47
C ILE A 219 -8.21 -18.68 -5.88
N GLY A 220 -8.64 -17.45 -6.09
CA GLY A 220 -8.58 -16.76 -7.37
C GLY A 220 -7.86 -15.42 -7.28
N VAL A 221 -7.23 -15.02 -8.38
CA VAL A 221 -6.62 -13.70 -8.52
C VAL A 221 -6.61 -13.25 -9.97
N PHE A 222 -6.93 -11.97 -10.20
CA PHE A 222 -6.79 -11.35 -11.51
C PHE A 222 -5.35 -10.89 -11.74
N SER A 223 -4.84 -11.12 -12.94
CA SER A 223 -3.54 -10.62 -13.38
C SER A 223 -3.68 -9.75 -14.64
N GLY A 224 -2.97 -8.63 -14.62
CA GLY A 224 -3.09 -7.55 -15.59
C GLY A 224 -2.54 -6.28 -14.95
N ILE A 225 -1.25 -6.04 -15.16
CA ILE A 225 -0.55 -4.88 -14.62
C ILE A 225 -1.17 -3.58 -15.15
N GLY A 226 -1.27 -2.58 -14.29
CA GLY A 226 -1.91 -1.31 -14.59
C GLY A 226 -2.01 -0.46 -13.33
N GLY A 227 -3.11 0.30 -13.20
CA GLY A 227 -3.23 1.29 -12.14
C GLY A 227 -2.11 2.33 -12.22
N TRP A 228 -1.82 3.00 -11.10
CA TRP A 228 -0.77 4.03 -11.11
C TRP A 228 0.65 3.44 -11.15
N ALA A 229 0.92 2.35 -10.43
CA ALA A 229 2.23 1.70 -10.43
C ALA A 229 2.64 1.13 -11.80
N GLY A 230 1.68 0.69 -12.62
CA GLY A 230 1.90 0.19 -13.97
C GLY A 230 1.60 1.20 -15.09
N ILE A 231 1.40 2.49 -14.77
CA ILE A 231 0.86 3.45 -15.74
C ILE A 231 1.75 3.66 -16.97
N GLY A 232 3.08 3.52 -16.81
CA GLY A 232 4.03 3.61 -17.93
C GLY A 232 3.74 2.57 -19.01
N MET A 233 3.49 1.33 -18.59
CA MET A 233 3.14 0.25 -19.51
C MET A 233 1.71 0.40 -20.04
N ALA A 234 0.75 0.72 -19.16
CA ALA A 234 -0.67 0.75 -19.51
C ALA A 234 -1.04 1.89 -20.46
N ALA A 235 -0.33 3.02 -20.40
CA ALA A 235 -0.57 4.20 -21.23
C ALA A 235 0.54 4.46 -22.26
N GLY A 236 1.59 3.63 -22.32
CA GLY A 236 2.73 3.81 -23.23
C GLY A 236 3.55 5.08 -22.95
N LEU A 237 3.72 5.42 -21.67
CA LEU A 237 4.47 6.59 -21.23
C LEU A 237 5.93 6.21 -20.94
N GLU A 238 6.86 7.05 -21.36
CA GLU A 238 8.29 6.72 -21.35
C GLU A 238 9.15 7.68 -20.50
N LYS A 239 8.73 8.94 -20.31
CA LYS A 239 9.56 9.91 -19.58
C LYS A 239 9.42 9.70 -18.08
N ASP A 240 10.51 9.88 -17.35
CA ASP A 240 10.56 9.62 -15.91
C ASP A 240 9.48 10.38 -15.09
N GLN A 241 9.14 11.60 -15.50
CA GLN A 241 8.14 12.45 -14.84
C GLN A 241 6.71 12.23 -15.35
N ASP A 242 6.52 11.48 -16.44
CA ASP A 242 5.18 11.16 -16.95
C ASP A 242 4.40 10.34 -15.91
N GLY A 243 3.07 10.33 -16.01
CA GLY A 243 2.22 9.63 -15.06
C GLY A 243 2.44 10.12 -13.63
N LEU A 244 2.71 11.42 -13.44
CA LEU A 244 2.98 12.05 -12.13
C LEU A 244 4.16 11.40 -11.39
N GLY A 245 5.25 11.10 -12.12
CA GLY A 245 6.50 10.54 -11.58
C GLY A 245 6.52 9.03 -11.37
N ALA A 246 5.39 8.34 -11.56
CA ALA A 246 5.31 6.89 -11.39
C ALA A 246 6.05 6.14 -12.52
N VAL A 247 6.09 6.70 -13.74
CA VAL A 247 6.79 6.05 -14.89
C VAL A 247 8.27 5.85 -14.58
N GLY A 248 8.97 6.89 -14.13
CA GLY A 248 10.37 6.79 -13.73
C GLY A 248 10.58 5.93 -12.49
N GLY A 249 9.68 6.03 -11.50
CA GLY A 249 9.75 5.25 -10.27
C GLY A 249 9.66 3.73 -10.50
N TYR A 250 8.81 3.30 -11.43
CA TYR A 250 8.57 1.88 -11.75
C TYR A 250 9.17 1.45 -13.09
N LYS A 251 10.13 2.19 -13.65
CA LYS A 251 10.71 1.88 -14.97
C LYS A 251 11.27 0.47 -15.12
N GLU A 252 11.73 -0.13 -14.03
CA GLU A 252 12.24 -1.50 -14.05
C GLU A 252 11.14 -2.57 -14.20
N LEU A 253 9.88 -2.23 -13.94
CA LEU A 253 8.78 -3.19 -13.88
C LEU A 253 8.54 -3.91 -15.21
N SER A 254 8.76 -3.21 -16.34
CA SER A 254 8.63 -3.77 -17.69
C SER A 254 9.61 -4.91 -17.99
N LYS A 255 10.68 -5.06 -17.19
CA LYS A 255 11.60 -6.20 -17.30
C LYS A 255 11.02 -7.50 -16.71
N TYR A 256 9.92 -7.42 -15.96
CA TYR A 256 9.39 -8.53 -15.16
C TYR A 256 7.96 -8.95 -15.53
N THR A 257 7.20 -8.06 -16.15
CA THR A 257 5.81 -8.31 -16.53
C THR A 257 5.46 -7.50 -17.77
N ASP A 258 4.47 -7.99 -18.51
CA ASP A 258 3.77 -7.28 -19.58
C ASP A 258 2.31 -7.03 -19.20
N LEU A 259 1.60 -6.26 -20.02
CA LEU A 259 0.15 -6.11 -19.91
C LEU A 259 -0.56 -7.48 -19.99
N GLY A 260 -1.73 -7.57 -19.38
CA GLY A 260 -2.51 -8.81 -19.37
C GLY A 260 -3.95 -8.60 -18.96
N GLY A 261 -4.71 -9.69 -18.95
CA GLY A 261 -6.12 -9.68 -18.57
C GLY A 261 -6.61 -11.11 -18.38
N SER A 262 -6.21 -11.73 -17.28
CA SER A 262 -6.57 -13.12 -16.98
C SER A 262 -7.01 -13.31 -15.53
N LEU A 263 -7.86 -14.30 -15.32
CA LEU A 263 -8.17 -14.84 -14.00
C LEU A 263 -7.41 -16.17 -13.84
N THR A 264 -6.62 -16.29 -12.78
CA THR A 264 -6.00 -17.57 -12.41
C THR A 264 -6.69 -18.12 -11.16
N VAL A 265 -7.07 -19.40 -11.20
CA VAL A 265 -7.77 -20.09 -10.11
C VAL A 265 -6.94 -21.30 -9.66
N PHE A 266 -6.79 -21.45 -8.34
CA PHE A 266 -5.98 -22.45 -7.67
C PHE A 266 -6.84 -23.32 -6.77
N ALA A 267 -6.55 -24.61 -6.71
CA ALA A 267 -7.07 -25.53 -5.71
C ALA A 267 -6.08 -26.70 -5.51
N LEU A 268 -6.18 -27.38 -4.37
CA LEU A 268 -5.38 -28.60 -4.13
C LEU A 268 -5.80 -29.72 -5.10
N PRO A 269 -4.92 -30.66 -5.46
CA PRO A 269 -5.33 -31.93 -6.09
C PRO A 269 -6.36 -32.67 -5.22
N ASN A 270 -7.18 -33.51 -5.83
CA ASN A 270 -8.10 -34.39 -5.10
C ASN A 270 -7.33 -35.55 -4.45
#